data_AF-A0A7S4JNM4-F1
#
_entry.id   AF-A0A7S4JNM4-F1
#
_cell.length_a   1.000
_cell.length_b   1.000
_cell.length_c   1.000
_cell.angle_alpha   90.00
_cell.angle_beta   90.00
_cell.angle_gamma   90.00
#
_symmetry.space_group_name_H-M   'P 1'
#
loop_
_entity.id
_entity.type
_entity.pdbx_description
1 polymer ?
#
loop_
_entity_poly.entity_id
_entity_poly.type
_entity_poly.pdbx_seq_one_letter_code
_entity_poly.pdbx_strand_id
1 'polypeptide(L)'
;VVLYLLCFSLLKFESDLNTHVKDIVDIILRDESKKFDTSFKGDGLMFVAKHTVHSATPLCLGLGRNKTKVILVPCFHHGARDNANTDWEYGGVELNETPKTNRWRLGSCTFDGKLERTPNGEIVVTAGKYSKAGPLCTIEMMGGGNKGSCLEVSTEIDDTSKSNITQISHCNTKSDQIFSFGTGASTQHGSIVMTATSADAFTADKSGDKQPPPLCLGFTGESGLAAFEYEEYKGGDNDDVDRDIDQEYSSDDEEVDADIDEELEYEDGDETGDSEDEDNEGQEGLAEQRRRLSEVAHPVGAGSPIVAFECSGDNTIEWLVIPYIFDNQGDDD
;
A
#
# COMPACT_ATOMS: atom_id res chain seq x y z
N VAL A 1 60.04 -29.84 5.92
CA VAL A 1 59.85 -28.94 4.76
C VAL A 1 58.42 -28.99 4.23
N VAL A 2 57.87 -30.15 3.84
CA VAL A 2 56.49 -30.28 3.32
C VAL A 2 55.41 -29.85 4.34
N LEU A 3 55.56 -30.20 5.61
CA LEU A 3 54.62 -29.76 6.68
C LEU A 3 54.68 -28.25 6.94
N TYR A 4 55.84 -27.63 6.75
CA TYR A 4 56.04 -26.18 6.92
C TYR A 4 55.41 -25.39 5.77
N LEU A 5 55.43 -25.94 4.54
CA LEU A 5 54.78 -25.34 3.38
C LEU A 5 53.25 -25.43 3.45
N LEU A 6 52.70 -26.50 4.05
CA LEU A 6 51.26 -26.64 4.30
C LEU A 6 50.77 -25.65 5.38
N CYS A 7 51.52 -25.46 6.48
CA CYS A 7 51.17 -24.44 7.48
C CYS A 7 51.29 -23.01 6.95
N PHE A 8 52.30 -22.70 6.11
CA PHE A 8 52.44 -21.36 5.54
C PHE A 8 51.35 -21.03 4.51
N SER A 9 50.85 -22.05 3.80
CA SER A 9 49.75 -21.88 2.84
C SER A 9 48.40 -21.71 3.55
N LEU A 10 48.20 -22.37 4.70
CA LEU A 10 46.98 -22.22 5.51
C LEU A 10 46.93 -20.87 6.25
N LEU A 11 48.07 -20.40 6.79
CA LEU A 11 48.15 -19.09 7.46
C LEU A 11 47.96 -17.91 6.50
N LYS A 12 48.42 -18.03 5.24
CA LYS A 12 48.20 -17.00 4.22
C LYS A 12 46.76 -16.99 3.70
N PHE A 13 46.09 -18.14 3.70
CA PHE A 13 44.67 -18.23 3.36
C PHE A 13 43.79 -17.57 4.43
N GLU A 14 44.16 -17.66 5.71
CA GLU A 14 43.44 -16.96 6.79
C GLU A 14 43.63 -15.44 6.79
N SER A 15 44.79 -14.89 6.36
CA SER A 15 44.99 -13.43 6.35
C SER A 15 44.31 -12.73 5.16
N ASP A 16 44.26 -13.37 3.99
CA ASP A 16 43.62 -12.79 2.79
C ASP A 16 42.08 -12.92 2.84
N LEU A 17 41.55 -13.95 3.51
CA LEU A 17 40.11 -14.07 3.74
C LEU A 17 39.60 -13.01 4.72
N ASN A 18 40.40 -12.64 5.73
CA ASN A 18 39.95 -11.75 6.80
C ASN A 18 39.92 -10.28 6.39
N THR A 19 40.57 -9.89 5.29
CA THR A 19 40.55 -8.51 4.78
C THR A 19 39.41 -8.30 3.79
N HIS A 20 39.15 -9.26 2.89
CA HIS A 20 38.01 -9.18 1.97
C HIS A 20 36.66 -9.50 2.63
N VAL A 21 36.63 -10.35 3.66
CA VAL A 21 35.43 -10.55 4.47
C VAL A 21 35.16 -9.33 5.36
N LYS A 22 36.19 -8.60 5.83
CA LYS A 22 35.97 -7.32 6.53
C LYS A 22 35.42 -6.24 5.62
N ASP A 23 35.88 -6.12 4.37
CA ASP A 23 35.33 -5.13 3.44
C ASP A 23 33.88 -5.47 3.02
N ILE A 24 33.53 -6.75 2.85
CA ILE A 24 32.15 -7.16 2.55
C ILE A 24 31.25 -7.02 3.78
N VAL A 25 31.77 -7.29 4.99
CA VAL A 25 31.02 -7.15 6.24
C VAL A 25 30.89 -5.67 6.64
N ASP A 26 31.88 -4.80 6.38
CA ASP A 26 31.77 -3.35 6.62
C ASP A 26 30.93 -2.63 5.55
N ILE A 27 30.78 -3.20 4.33
CA ILE A 27 29.80 -2.72 3.33
C ILE A 27 28.38 -3.18 3.67
N ILE A 28 28.21 -4.33 4.35
CA ILE A 28 26.91 -4.84 4.82
C ILE A 28 26.49 -4.21 6.16
N LEU A 29 27.44 -3.77 6.99
CA LEU A 29 27.19 -3.20 8.32
C LEU A 29 27.12 -1.66 8.36
N ARG A 30 27.18 -0.96 7.22
CA ARG A 30 27.17 0.53 7.17
C ARG A 30 25.97 1.19 6.53
N ASP A 31 24.89 0.47 6.26
CA ASP A 31 23.58 1.12 6.14
C ASP A 31 22.45 0.17 6.58
N GLU A 32 22.37 -0.05 7.90
CA GLU A 32 21.30 -0.80 8.56
C GLU A 32 20.24 0.12 9.22
N SER A 33 20.05 1.35 8.75
CA SER A 33 18.83 2.08 9.09
C SER A 33 17.72 1.70 8.09
N LYS A 34 16.92 0.70 8.49
CA LYS A 34 15.68 0.18 7.86
C LYS A 34 15.88 -0.76 6.66
N LYS A 35 16.20 -2.04 6.94
CA LYS A 35 15.90 -3.14 5.99
C LYS A 35 14.38 -3.26 5.87
N PHE A 36 13.82 -2.84 4.74
CA PHE A 36 12.42 -3.07 4.42
C PHE A 36 12.17 -4.56 4.23
N ASP A 37 11.21 -5.15 4.96
CA ASP A 37 10.75 -6.48 4.65
C ASP A 37 10.06 -6.46 3.26
N THR A 38 10.65 -7.18 2.31
CA THR A 38 10.08 -7.38 0.97
C THR A 38 9.04 -8.50 0.95
N SER A 39 8.90 -9.24 2.05
CA SER A 39 7.90 -10.28 2.23
C SER A 39 6.56 -9.62 2.57
N PHE A 40 5.55 -9.81 1.75
CA PHE A 40 4.21 -9.27 2.01
C PHE A 40 3.47 -9.97 3.17
N LYS A 41 4.17 -10.73 4.01
CA LYS A 41 3.56 -11.52 5.08
C LYS A 41 3.49 -10.70 6.36
N GLY A 42 2.29 -10.21 6.68
CA GLY A 42 1.97 -9.68 8.00
C GLY A 42 2.15 -8.18 8.16
N ASP A 43 2.90 -7.55 7.25
CA ASP A 43 3.13 -6.10 7.28
C ASP A 43 2.01 -5.39 6.54
N GLY A 44 1.38 -4.43 7.21
CA GLY A 44 0.26 -3.72 6.62
C GLY A 44 0.64 -3.03 5.32
N LEU A 45 -0.36 -2.92 4.44
CA LEU A 45 -0.24 -2.44 3.07
C LEU A 45 -1.31 -1.39 2.80
N MET A 46 -0.93 -0.41 1.98
CA MET A 46 -1.82 0.53 1.34
C MET A 46 -1.80 0.27 -0.18
N PHE A 47 -2.97 0.06 -0.76
CA PHE A 47 -3.14 -0.13 -2.20
C PHE A 47 -3.52 1.21 -2.84
N VAL A 48 -2.60 1.83 -3.57
CA VAL A 48 -2.78 3.12 -4.23
C VAL A 48 -3.10 2.94 -5.70
N ALA A 49 -4.09 3.64 -6.23
CA ALA A 49 -4.34 3.70 -7.66
C ALA A 49 -3.18 4.44 -8.35
N LYS A 50 -2.36 3.72 -9.12
CA LYS A 50 -1.07 4.18 -9.66
C LYS A 50 -1.17 5.51 -10.43
N HIS A 51 -2.22 5.66 -11.23
CA HIS A 51 -2.45 6.88 -12.03
C HIS A 51 -2.74 8.13 -11.18
N THR A 52 -3.01 7.98 -9.88
CA THR A 52 -3.30 9.10 -8.95
C THR A 52 -2.15 9.45 -8.01
N VAL A 53 -1.03 8.70 -8.02
CA VAL A 53 0.10 8.89 -7.09
C VAL A 53 0.60 10.35 -7.10
N HIS A 54 0.72 10.93 -8.28
CA HIS A 54 1.19 12.31 -8.47
C HIS A 54 0.07 13.37 -8.55
N SER A 55 -1.18 13.00 -8.28
CA SER A 55 -2.28 13.98 -8.17
C SER A 55 -2.12 14.80 -6.88
N ALA A 56 -2.95 15.82 -6.64
CA ALA A 56 -2.98 16.52 -5.34
C ALA A 56 -3.55 15.64 -4.21
N THR A 57 -4.42 14.69 -4.54
CA THR A 57 -5.09 13.80 -3.58
C THR A 57 -4.99 12.37 -4.11
N PRO A 58 -4.01 11.56 -3.66
CA PRO A 58 -3.81 10.23 -4.21
C PRO A 58 -4.96 9.35 -3.70
N LEU A 59 -5.45 8.46 -4.55
CA LEU A 59 -6.59 7.61 -4.24
C LEU A 59 -6.14 6.19 -3.95
N CYS A 60 -6.76 5.60 -2.93
CA CYS A 60 -6.46 4.31 -2.37
C CYS A 60 -7.70 3.42 -2.34
N LEU A 61 -7.46 2.11 -2.29
CA LEU A 61 -8.47 1.13 -1.94
C LEU A 61 -8.90 1.39 -0.48
N GLY A 62 -10.18 1.66 -0.26
CA GLY A 62 -10.70 1.86 1.09
C GLY A 62 -12.19 1.61 1.18
N LEU A 63 -12.75 1.87 2.36
CA LEU A 63 -14.18 1.69 2.61
C LEU A 63 -14.95 2.99 2.48
N GLY A 64 -16.14 2.90 1.87
CA GLY A 64 -17.11 3.99 1.88
C GLY A 64 -17.75 4.23 3.24
N ARG A 65 -18.62 5.24 3.33
CA ARG A 65 -19.32 5.64 4.57
C ARG A 65 -20.04 4.50 5.28
N ASN A 66 -20.66 3.61 4.53
CA ASN A 66 -21.38 2.45 5.07
C ASN A 66 -20.44 1.37 5.63
N LYS A 67 -19.12 1.56 5.51
CA LYS A 67 -18.06 0.65 5.98
C LYS A 67 -18.18 -0.79 5.46
N THR A 68 -18.89 -1.01 4.35
CA THR A 68 -19.09 -2.35 3.74
C THR A 68 -18.65 -2.39 2.29
N LYS A 69 -18.93 -1.33 1.53
CA LYS A 69 -18.55 -1.22 0.12
C LYS A 69 -17.13 -0.67 -0.02
N VAL A 70 -16.40 -1.24 -0.96
CA VAL A 70 -15.03 -0.81 -1.29
C VAL A 70 -15.08 0.20 -2.42
N ILE A 71 -14.45 1.34 -2.19
CA ILE A 71 -14.44 2.49 -3.11
C ILE A 71 -13.02 3.09 -3.17
N LEU A 72 -12.79 4.01 -4.10
CA LEU A 72 -11.62 4.87 -4.09
C LEU A 72 -11.80 6.00 -3.07
N VAL A 73 -10.83 6.15 -2.17
CA VAL A 73 -10.80 7.20 -1.15
C VAL A 73 -9.42 7.86 -1.12
N PRO A 74 -9.29 9.11 -0.64
CA PRO A 74 -7.99 9.71 -0.35
C PRO A 74 -7.15 8.79 0.54
N CYS A 75 -5.88 8.63 0.17
CA CYS A 75 -4.95 7.77 0.91
C CYS A 75 -4.64 8.29 2.32
N PHE A 76 -4.57 9.62 2.47
CA PHE A 76 -4.09 10.30 3.67
C PHE A 76 -5.20 11.09 4.38
N HIS A 77 -5.00 11.34 5.67
CA HIS A 77 -5.75 12.36 6.39
C HIS A 77 -5.51 13.76 5.78
N HIS A 78 -6.43 14.69 6.01
CA HIS A 78 -6.27 16.06 5.53
C HIS A 78 -5.00 16.69 6.13
N GLY A 79 -4.13 17.26 5.28
CA GLY A 79 -2.85 17.86 5.69
C GLY A 79 -1.72 16.86 5.99
N ALA A 80 -2.01 15.57 6.20
CA ALA A 80 -0.95 14.58 6.43
C ALA A 80 -0.07 14.38 5.19
N ARG A 81 -0.63 14.57 3.98
CA ARG A 81 0.15 14.48 2.74
C ARG A 81 1.28 15.51 2.68
N ASP A 82 1.08 16.72 3.20
CA ASP A 82 2.09 17.78 3.15
C ASP A 82 3.29 17.45 4.04
N ASN A 83 3.09 16.55 5.01
CA ASN A 83 4.13 16.05 5.91
C ASN A 83 4.70 14.69 5.47
N ALA A 84 4.02 13.99 4.58
CA ALA A 84 4.50 12.71 4.05
C ALA A 84 5.83 12.92 3.33
N ASN A 85 6.76 11.98 3.54
CA ASN A 85 8.07 12.01 2.89
C ASN A 85 7.90 12.14 1.37
N THR A 86 8.75 12.93 0.71
CA THR A 86 8.71 13.18 -0.74
C THR A 86 8.80 11.90 -1.59
N ASP A 87 9.24 10.79 -0.99
CA ASP A 87 9.39 9.47 -1.61
C ASP A 87 8.52 8.37 -0.93
N TRP A 88 7.38 8.76 -0.35
CA TRP A 88 6.46 7.84 0.36
C TRP A 88 6.02 6.63 -0.50
N GLU A 89 5.89 6.80 -1.82
CA GLU A 89 5.57 5.72 -2.76
C GLU A 89 6.61 4.58 -2.76
N TYR A 90 7.85 4.89 -2.39
CA TYR A 90 8.98 3.97 -2.37
C TYR A 90 9.32 3.51 -0.95
N GLY A 91 9.34 4.43 0.00
CA GLY A 91 9.77 4.21 1.37
C GLY A 91 8.71 3.66 2.31
N GLY A 92 7.42 3.80 1.99
CA GLY A 92 6.34 3.44 2.91
C GLY A 92 5.68 4.66 3.54
N VAL A 93 4.62 4.41 4.29
CA VAL A 93 3.81 5.46 4.96
C VAL A 93 3.63 5.15 6.43
N GLU A 94 3.54 6.18 7.27
CA GLU A 94 3.23 5.97 8.68
C GLU A 94 1.76 5.61 8.85
N LEU A 95 1.47 4.76 9.84
CA LEU A 95 0.09 4.31 10.10
C LEU A 95 -0.83 5.45 10.54
N ASN A 96 -0.33 6.40 11.33
CA ASN A 96 -1.07 7.56 11.84
C ASN A 96 -1.48 8.56 10.73
N GLU A 97 -0.77 8.58 9.60
CA GLU A 97 -1.05 9.47 8.47
C GLU A 97 -2.22 8.98 7.59
N THR A 98 -2.59 7.70 7.70
CA THR A 98 -3.63 7.09 6.87
C THR A 98 -4.89 6.71 7.64
N PRO A 99 -6.09 6.88 7.05
CA PRO A 99 -7.33 6.41 7.63
C PRO A 99 -7.30 4.90 7.89
N LYS A 100 -7.84 4.48 9.06
CA LYS A 100 -7.97 3.05 9.43
C LYS A 100 -8.69 2.22 8.34
N THR A 101 -9.57 2.84 7.55
CA THR A 101 -10.33 2.22 6.44
C THR A 101 -9.52 1.89 5.20
N ASN A 102 -8.27 2.36 5.13
CA ASN A 102 -7.36 2.19 3.98
C ASN A 102 -6.23 1.20 4.29
N ARG A 103 -6.29 0.55 5.46
CA ARG A 103 -5.23 -0.31 5.98
C ARG A 103 -5.58 -1.76 5.68
N TRP A 104 -4.78 -2.37 4.82
CA TRP A 104 -4.96 -3.73 4.36
C TRP A 104 -3.75 -4.59 4.71
N ARG A 105 -3.86 -5.90 4.54
CA ARG A 105 -2.72 -6.83 4.48
C ARG A 105 -3.02 -7.92 3.47
N LEU A 106 -1.98 -8.56 2.95
CA LEU A 106 -2.15 -9.86 2.30
C LEU A 106 -2.25 -10.92 3.38
N GLY A 107 -3.33 -11.70 3.32
CA GLY A 107 -3.56 -12.83 4.20
C GLY A 107 -2.87 -14.09 3.68
N SER A 108 -3.56 -15.22 3.77
CA SER A 108 -3.00 -16.50 3.34
C SER A 108 -2.86 -16.56 1.82
N CYS A 109 -1.62 -16.69 1.34
CA CYS A 109 -1.32 -16.92 -0.07
C CYS A 109 -1.03 -18.40 -0.35
N THR A 110 -1.41 -18.87 -1.55
CA THR A 110 -0.93 -20.16 -2.07
C THR A 110 0.58 -20.12 -2.30
N PHE A 111 1.24 -21.27 -2.19
CA PHE A 111 2.70 -21.39 -2.38
C PHE A 111 3.13 -21.40 -3.86
N ASP A 112 2.18 -21.33 -4.79
CA ASP A 112 2.46 -21.52 -6.21
C ASP A 112 2.64 -20.18 -6.93
N GLY A 113 3.89 -19.85 -7.23
CA GLY A 113 4.31 -18.54 -7.76
C GLY A 113 5.05 -17.72 -6.70
N LYS A 114 5.38 -16.48 -7.05
CA LYS A 114 6.07 -15.55 -6.16
C LYS A 114 5.48 -14.15 -6.29
N LEU A 115 5.37 -13.45 -5.17
CA LEU A 115 4.99 -12.05 -5.10
C LEU A 115 6.14 -11.29 -4.47
N GLU A 116 6.69 -10.30 -5.17
CA GLU A 116 7.80 -9.49 -4.68
C GLU A 116 7.51 -7.99 -4.86
N ARG A 117 7.83 -7.20 -3.84
CA ARG A 117 7.84 -5.74 -3.97
C ARG A 117 9.18 -5.32 -4.54
N THR A 118 9.16 -4.53 -5.61
CA THR A 118 10.36 -3.90 -6.15
C THR A 118 10.77 -2.70 -5.29
N PRO A 119 12.02 -2.22 -5.38
CA PRO A 119 12.43 -0.98 -4.74
C PRO A 119 11.57 0.24 -5.12
N ASN A 120 10.94 0.20 -6.30
CA ASN A 120 10.08 1.26 -6.81
C ASN A 120 8.62 1.15 -6.31
N GLY A 121 8.34 0.27 -5.35
CA GLY A 121 6.99 0.07 -4.80
C GLY A 121 6.03 -0.72 -5.69
N GLU A 122 6.47 -1.11 -6.90
CA GLU A 122 5.69 -1.96 -7.79
C GLU A 122 5.69 -3.40 -7.31
N ILE A 123 4.59 -4.11 -7.54
CA ILE A 123 4.53 -5.55 -7.33
C ILE A 123 4.97 -6.27 -8.61
N VAL A 124 5.93 -7.17 -8.47
CA VAL A 124 6.30 -8.13 -9.51
C VAL A 124 5.76 -9.49 -9.13
N VAL A 125 5.05 -10.09 -10.08
CA VAL A 125 4.37 -11.37 -9.91
C VAL A 125 5.06 -12.39 -10.80
N THR A 126 5.56 -13.47 -10.20
CA THR A 126 6.07 -14.61 -10.93
C THR A 126 5.02 -15.71 -10.93
N ALA A 127 4.61 -16.13 -12.13
CA ALA A 127 3.68 -17.23 -12.32
C ALA A 127 4.20 -18.52 -11.64
N GLY A 128 3.27 -19.26 -11.04
CA GLY A 128 3.52 -20.57 -10.48
C GLY A 128 3.52 -21.67 -11.54
N LYS A 129 3.76 -22.90 -11.10
CA LYS A 129 3.66 -24.09 -11.94
C LYS A 129 2.22 -24.39 -12.35
N TYR A 130 1.25 -24.07 -11.50
CA TYR A 130 -0.17 -24.35 -11.69
C TYR A 130 -1.02 -23.07 -11.79
N SER A 131 -0.54 -21.95 -11.25
CA SER A 131 -1.20 -20.64 -11.32
C SER A 131 -0.45 -19.70 -12.26
N LYS A 132 -1.02 -19.49 -13.46
CA LYS A 132 -0.48 -18.56 -14.46
C LYS A 132 -0.53 -17.10 -13.99
N ALA A 133 -1.42 -16.78 -13.06
CA ALA A 133 -1.54 -15.45 -12.48
C ALA A 133 -0.59 -15.23 -11.29
N GLY A 134 0.10 -16.26 -10.80
CA GLY A 134 0.94 -16.18 -9.61
C GLY A 134 0.22 -16.62 -8.34
N PRO A 135 0.74 -16.28 -7.15
CA PRO A 135 0.14 -16.72 -5.90
C PRO A 135 -1.27 -16.13 -5.73
N LEU A 136 -2.14 -16.92 -5.10
CA LEU A 136 -3.52 -16.57 -4.82
C LEU A 136 -3.66 -16.25 -3.33
N CYS A 137 -4.01 -15.01 -2.99
CA CYS A 137 -4.00 -14.46 -1.64
C CYS A 137 -5.37 -13.91 -1.25
N THR A 138 -5.70 -13.93 0.04
CA THR A 138 -6.75 -13.06 0.59
C THR A 138 -6.22 -11.64 0.79
N ILE A 139 -7.09 -10.64 0.66
CA ILE A 139 -6.79 -9.24 1.02
C ILE A 139 -7.65 -8.90 2.24
N GLU A 140 -7.01 -8.57 3.36
CA GLU A 140 -7.67 -8.46 4.66
C GLU A 140 -7.57 -7.04 5.23
N MET A 141 -8.65 -6.55 5.82
CA MET A 141 -8.68 -5.29 6.55
C MET A 141 -7.88 -5.39 7.85
N MET A 142 -6.99 -4.43 8.10
CA MET A 142 -6.23 -4.33 9.36
C MET A 142 -6.82 -3.34 10.36
N GLY A 143 -7.54 -2.34 9.88
CA GLY A 143 -8.00 -1.21 10.69
C GLY A 143 -9.51 -1.10 10.85
N GLY A 144 -9.92 -0.39 11.91
CA GLY A 144 -11.32 -0.02 12.18
C GLY A 144 -12.20 -1.20 12.64
N GLY A 145 -13.51 -0.95 12.73
CA GLY A 145 -14.50 -1.93 13.18
C GLY A 145 -14.65 -3.18 12.28
N ASN A 146 -13.98 -3.20 11.13
CA ASN A 146 -13.98 -4.32 10.19
C ASN A 146 -12.66 -5.09 10.14
N LYS A 147 -11.75 -4.85 11.10
CA LYS A 147 -10.48 -5.58 11.21
C LYS A 147 -10.72 -7.09 11.12
N GLY A 148 -9.95 -7.76 10.26
CA GLY A 148 -10.07 -9.19 9.98
C GLY A 148 -11.13 -9.58 8.96
N SER A 149 -11.81 -8.62 8.34
CA SER A 149 -12.69 -8.86 7.19
C SER A 149 -11.88 -8.96 5.90
N CYS A 150 -12.33 -9.79 4.96
CA CYS A 150 -11.72 -9.99 3.66
C CYS A 150 -12.41 -9.16 2.60
N LEU A 151 -11.64 -8.70 1.63
CA LEU A 151 -12.15 -8.22 0.35
C LEU A 151 -12.95 -9.33 -0.33
N GLU A 152 -14.13 -9.00 -0.85
CA GLU A 152 -15.01 -9.94 -1.53
C GLU A 152 -15.62 -9.28 -2.77
N VAL A 153 -15.64 -10.01 -3.88
CA VAL A 153 -16.40 -9.63 -5.07
C VAL A 153 -17.80 -10.23 -4.95
N SER A 154 -18.80 -9.39 -4.71
CA SER A 154 -20.18 -9.83 -4.57
C SER A 154 -20.69 -10.46 -5.87
N THR A 155 -21.49 -11.52 -5.74
CA THR A 155 -22.26 -12.06 -6.87
C THR A 155 -23.39 -11.12 -7.30
N GLU A 156 -23.72 -10.13 -6.48
CA GLU A 156 -24.67 -9.09 -6.85
C GLU A 156 -24.07 -8.23 -7.97
N ILE A 157 -24.75 -8.27 -9.11
CA ILE A 157 -24.43 -7.43 -10.24
C ILE A 157 -25.06 -6.07 -9.96
N ASP A 158 -24.27 -5.02 -10.03
CA ASP A 158 -24.82 -3.68 -10.10
C ASP A 158 -25.47 -3.50 -11.47
N ASP A 159 -26.81 -3.42 -11.47
CA ASP A 159 -27.61 -3.29 -12.69
C ASP A 159 -27.20 -2.08 -13.55
N THR A 160 -26.62 -1.04 -12.93
CA THR A 160 -26.18 0.17 -13.66
C THR A 160 -24.88 -0.05 -14.41
N SER A 161 -23.92 -0.76 -13.82
CA SER A 161 -22.59 -0.97 -14.39
C SER A 161 -22.38 -2.35 -15.02
N LYS A 162 -23.35 -3.27 -14.86
CA LYS A 162 -23.23 -4.69 -15.22
C LYS A 162 -21.96 -5.34 -14.67
N SER A 163 -21.50 -4.87 -13.52
CA SER A 163 -20.26 -5.29 -12.90
C SER A 163 -20.51 -5.77 -11.47
N ASN A 164 -19.62 -6.61 -10.97
CA ASN A 164 -19.74 -7.16 -9.64
C ASN A 164 -19.21 -6.14 -8.62
N ILE A 165 -20.01 -5.85 -7.59
CA ILE A 165 -19.65 -4.86 -6.56
C ILE A 165 -18.59 -5.47 -5.65
N THR A 166 -17.57 -4.67 -5.29
CA THR A 166 -16.59 -5.07 -4.29
C THR A 166 -17.03 -4.63 -2.90
N GLN A 167 -17.00 -5.56 -1.95
CA GLN A 167 -17.38 -5.36 -0.56
C GLN A 167 -16.38 -6.01 0.38
N ILE A 168 -16.64 -5.93 1.68
CA ILE A 168 -15.95 -6.71 2.69
C ILE A 168 -16.89 -7.67 3.41
N SER A 169 -16.38 -8.82 3.83
CA SER A 169 -17.12 -9.79 4.62
C SER A 169 -16.18 -10.63 5.49
N HIS A 170 -16.72 -11.56 6.28
CA HIS A 170 -15.88 -12.47 7.05
C HIS A 170 -15.02 -13.35 6.15
N CYS A 171 -13.72 -13.41 6.45
CA CYS A 171 -12.77 -14.28 5.77
C CYS A 171 -13.17 -15.75 5.88
N ASN A 172 -13.41 -16.40 4.74
CA ASN A 172 -13.88 -17.79 4.68
C ASN A 172 -13.24 -18.60 3.53
N THR A 173 -12.20 -18.05 2.88
CA THR A 173 -11.44 -18.70 1.78
C THR A 173 -12.29 -19.10 0.57
N LYS A 174 -13.45 -18.47 0.37
CA LYS A 174 -14.23 -18.65 -0.85
C LYS A 174 -13.49 -18.06 -2.05
N SER A 175 -13.84 -18.53 -3.24
CA SER A 175 -13.27 -18.11 -4.52
C SER A 175 -13.41 -16.62 -4.80
N ASP A 176 -14.47 -16.00 -4.30
CA ASP A 176 -14.78 -14.56 -4.43
C ASP A 176 -13.97 -13.67 -3.47
N GLN A 177 -13.17 -14.26 -2.58
CA GLN A 177 -12.25 -13.58 -1.66
C GLN A 177 -10.77 -13.83 -1.97
N ILE A 178 -10.49 -14.52 -3.07
CA ILE A 178 -9.15 -14.95 -3.45
C ILE A 178 -8.70 -14.16 -4.68
N PHE A 179 -7.61 -13.43 -4.51
CA PHE A 179 -7.07 -12.52 -5.50
C PHE A 179 -5.65 -12.91 -5.88
N SER A 180 -5.26 -12.53 -7.08
CA SER A 180 -3.89 -12.54 -7.56
C SER A 180 -3.55 -11.15 -8.11
N PHE A 181 -2.36 -11.01 -8.67
CA PHE A 181 -1.90 -9.76 -9.24
C PHE A 181 -1.52 -9.95 -10.71
N GLY A 182 -1.78 -8.93 -11.53
CA GLY A 182 -1.56 -9.01 -12.95
C GLY A 182 -0.07 -9.01 -13.33
N THR A 183 0.29 -9.87 -14.27
CA THR A 183 1.67 -10.13 -14.69
C THR A 183 2.07 -9.38 -15.97
N GLY A 184 1.13 -8.67 -16.62
CA GLY A 184 1.32 -8.09 -17.95
C GLY A 184 1.10 -9.06 -19.12
N ALA A 185 1.09 -10.37 -18.88
CA ALA A 185 0.95 -11.37 -19.96
C ALA A 185 -0.50 -11.59 -20.41
N SER A 186 -1.42 -11.68 -19.45
CA SER A 186 -2.87 -11.88 -19.68
C SER A 186 -3.74 -10.79 -19.06
N THR A 187 -3.18 -9.99 -18.17
CA THR A 187 -3.83 -8.89 -17.45
C THR A 187 -2.80 -7.77 -17.27
N GLN A 188 -3.25 -6.54 -17.03
CA GLN A 188 -2.36 -5.39 -16.83
C GLN A 188 -1.42 -5.59 -15.62
N HIS A 189 -0.19 -5.07 -15.69
CA HIS A 189 0.79 -5.27 -14.63
C HIS A 189 0.35 -4.59 -13.33
N GLY A 190 0.41 -5.32 -12.21
CA GLY A 190 0.01 -4.79 -10.90
C GLY A 190 -1.50 -4.56 -10.72
N SER A 191 -2.35 -5.01 -11.65
CA SER A 191 -3.80 -5.04 -11.39
C SER A 191 -4.15 -6.10 -10.34
N ILE A 192 -5.20 -5.88 -9.55
CA ILE A 192 -5.73 -6.92 -8.66
C ILE A 192 -6.71 -7.75 -9.48
N VAL A 193 -6.46 -9.06 -9.55
CA VAL A 193 -7.18 -9.99 -10.42
C VAL A 193 -7.88 -11.04 -9.58
N MET A 194 -9.18 -11.21 -9.77
CA MET A 194 -9.88 -12.39 -9.30
C MET A 194 -9.77 -13.49 -10.37
N THR A 195 -9.06 -14.55 -10.01
CA THR A 195 -8.87 -15.70 -10.90
C THR A 195 -9.83 -16.81 -10.53
N ALA A 196 -10.32 -17.54 -11.53
CA ALA A 196 -11.02 -18.80 -11.29
C ALA A 196 -10.15 -19.71 -10.40
N THR A 197 -10.77 -20.47 -9.49
CA THR A 197 -9.99 -21.29 -8.56
C THR A 197 -9.16 -22.32 -9.30
N SER A 198 -8.10 -22.83 -8.66
CA SER A 198 -7.29 -23.92 -9.24
C SER A 198 -8.15 -25.15 -9.59
N ALA A 199 -9.26 -25.38 -8.87
CA ALA A 199 -10.19 -26.47 -9.16
C ALA A 199 -10.98 -26.22 -10.45
N ASP A 200 -11.45 -24.99 -10.67
CA ASP A 200 -12.14 -24.60 -11.91
C ASP A 200 -11.17 -24.67 -13.09
N ALA A 201 -9.94 -24.20 -12.87
CA ALA A 201 -8.90 -24.21 -13.88
C ALA A 201 -8.55 -25.64 -14.33
N PHE A 202 -8.39 -26.54 -13.36
CA PHE A 202 -8.11 -27.96 -13.60
C PHE A 202 -9.27 -28.70 -14.26
N THR A 203 -10.51 -28.34 -13.92
CA THR A 203 -11.70 -28.94 -14.52
C THR A 203 -11.83 -28.55 -15.98
N ALA A 204 -11.64 -27.26 -16.30
CA ALA A 204 -11.66 -26.76 -17.67
C ALA A 204 -10.57 -27.42 -18.55
N ASP A 205 -9.35 -27.61 -18.02
CA ASP A 205 -8.27 -28.28 -18.74
C ASP A 205 -8.62 -29.75 -19.07
N LYS A 206 -9.27 -30.45 -18.14
CA LYS A 206 -9.72 -31.83 -18.34
C LYS A 206 -10.91 -31.98 -19.28
N SER A 207 -11.85 -31.04 -19.24
CA SER A 207 -13.05 -31.08 -20.09
C SER A 207 -12.81 -30.51 -21.49
N GLY A 208 -11.72 -29.75 -21.69
CA GLY A 208 -11.48 -28.98 -22.90
C GLY A 208 -12.34 -27.72 -22.99
N ASP A 209 -13.03 -27.35 -21.91
CA ASP A 209 -13.82 -26.13 -21.84
C ASP A 209 -12.90 -24.91 -21.76
N LYS A 210 -13.36 -23.80 -22.33
CA LYS A 210 -12.66 -22.52 -22.17
C LYS A 210 -12.85 -22.04 -20.73
N GLN A 211 -11.74 -21.74 -20.06
CA GLN A 211 -11.81 -21.07 -18.76
C GLN A 211 -12.52 -19.71 -18.90
N PRO A 212 -13.34 -19.32 -17.91
CA PRO A 212 -13.87 -17.97 -17.88
C PRO A 212 -12.71 -16.99 -17.85
N PRO A 213 -12.85 -15.82 -18.49
CA PRO A 213 -11.80 -14.82 -18.48
C PRO A 213 -11.60 -14.30 -17.04
N PRO A 214 -10.37 -13.89 -16.67
CA PRO A 214 -10.11 -13.34 -15.36
C PRO A 214 -10.88 -12.02 -15.17
N LEU A 215 -11.30 -11.76 -13.94
CA LEU A 215 -11.91 -10.50 -13.56
C LEU A 215 -10.87 -9.59 -12.90
N CYS A 216 -10.86 -8.32 -13.23
CA CYS A 216 -9.95 -7.31 -12.70
C CYS A 216 -10.73 -6.32 -11.85
N LEU A 217 -10.12 -5.86 -10.76
CA LEU A 217 -10.65 -4.74 -10.01
C LEU A 217 -10.35 -3.43 -10.75
N GLY A 218 -11.38 -2.63 -10.93
CA GLY A 218 -11.25 -1.29 -11.46
C GLY A 218 -12.42 -0.41 -11.04
N PHE A 219 -12.68 0.63 -11.82
CA PHE A 219 -13.75 1.58 -11.56
C PHE A 219 -14.67 1.73 -12.77
N THR A 220 -15.90 2.15 -12.54
CA THR A 220 -16.82 2.50 -13.62
C THR A 220 -16.50 3.93 -14.06
N GLY A 221 -15.90 4.09 -15.25
CA GLY A 221 -15.52 5.39 -15.80
C GLY A 221 -16.68 6.35 -16.08
N GLU A 222 -17.93 5.90 -15.90
CA GLU A 222 -19.05 6.81 -15.77
C GLU A 222 -18.91 7.58 -14.44
N SER A 223 -18.42 8.80 -14.55
CA SER A 223 -18.59 9.89 -13.58
C SER A 223 -20.07 10.22 -13.26
N GLY A 224 -21.00 9.29 -13.56
CA GLY A 224 -22.45 9.38 -13.43
C GLY A 224 -22.99 8.99 -12.05
N LEU A 225 -22.15 8.48 -11.15
CA LEU A 225 -22.43 8.61 -9.72
C LEU A 225 -22.01 10.00 -9.27
N ALA A 226 -22.81 10.97 -9.72
CA ALA A 226 -22.94 12.25 -9.05
C ALA A 226 -22.95 12.00 -7.54
N ALA A 227 -21.99 12.58 -6.84
CA ALA A 227 -22.07 12.81 -5.40
C ALA A 227 -22.69 11.62 -4.62
N PHE A 228 -22.05 10.44 -4.65
CA PHE A 228 -22.06 9.68 -3.40
C PHE A 228 -21.38 10.59 -2.41
N GLU A 229 -22.20 11.34 -1.67
CA GLU A 229 -21.81 12.44 -0.80
C GLU A 229 -20.45 12.15 -0.19
N TYR A 230 -19.44 12.68 -0.84
CA TYR A 230 -18.22 13.08 -0.19
C TYR A 230 -18.62 14.43 0.43
N GLU A 231 -19.62 14.47 1.34
CA GLU A 231 -19.53 15.55 2.32
C GLU A 231 -18.23 15.23 3.02
N GLU A 232 -17.26 16.08 2.71
CA GLU A 232 -16.10 16.42 3.50
C GLU A 232 -16.20 15.69 4.84
N TYR A 233 -15.33 14.69 5.01
CA TYR A 233 -14.98 14.19 6.33
C TYR A 233 -14.46 15.39 7.12
N LYS A 234 -15.37 16.26 7.59
CA LYS A 234 -15.09 17.21 8.64
C LYS A 234 -14.76 16.31 9.80
N GLY A 235 -13.47 16.25 10.12
CA GLY A 235 -12.92 15.45 11.20
C GLY A 235 -13.76 15.65 12.45
N GLY A 236 -14.78 14.81 12.58
CA GLY A 236 -15.38 14.54 13.85
C GLY A 236 -14.37 13.64 14.51
N ASP A 237 -13.46 14.27 15.24
CA ASP A 237 -12.83 13.72 16.44
C ASP A 237 -13.94 13.32 17.43
N ASN A 238 -14.85 12.45 17.02
CA ASN A 238 -15.48 11.55 17.94
C ASN A 238 -14.50 10.41 18.01
N ASP A 239 -13.46 10.66 18.80
CA ASP A 239 -13.00 9.72 19.80
C ASP A 239 -13.96 8.54 19.87
N ASP A 240 -13.43 7.39 19.50
CA ASP A 240 -13.80 6.15 20.14
C ASP A 240 -13.62 6.39 21.65
N VAL A 241 -14.57 7.11 22.27
CA VAL A 241 -14.83 7.05 23.69
C VAL A 241 -15.30 5.62 23.85
N ASP A 242 -14.33 4.74 24.08
CA ASP A 242 -14.47 3.49 24.80
C ASP A 242 -15.12 3.82 26.16
N ARG A 243 -16.41 4.14 26.11
CA ARG A 243 -17.30 4.17 27.25
C ARG A 243 -17.72 2.72 27.39
N ASP A 244 -16.98 2.00 28.22
CA ASP A 244 -17.47 1.05 29.21
C ASP A 244 -16.27 0.23 29.70
N ILE A 245 -15.68 0.61 30.83
CA ILE A 245 -15.32 -0.29 31.94
C ILE A 245 -15.23 0.56 33.21
N ASP A 246 -16.15 0.28 34.12
CA ASP A 246 -16.14 0.74 35.50
C ASP A 246 -14.84 0.30 36.20
N GLN A 247 -14.02 1.25 36.62
CA GLN A 247 -13.10 1.05 37.74
C GLN A 247 -13.23 2.25 38.70
N GLU A 248 -14.09 2.06 39.70
CA GLU A 248 -13.91 2.69 41.00
C GLU A 248 -12.49 2.34 41.50
N TYR A 249 -11.58 3.30 41.48
CA TYR A 249 -10.52 3.36 42.48
C TYR A 249 -10.36 4.78 42.99
N SER A 250 -10.36 4.80 44.32
CA SER A 250 -10.24 5.87 45.28
C SER A 250 -9.21 6.95 44.96
N SER A 251 -9.61 8.17 45.31
CA SER A 251 -8.81 9.23 45.92
C SER A 251 -7.43 8.81 46.44
N ASP A 252 -6.40 9.59 46.12
CA ASP A 252 -5.72 10.46 47.07
C ASP A 252 -4.57 11.21 46.36
N ASP A 253 -4.50 12.52 46.64
CA ASP A 253 -3.33 13.38 46.77
C ASP A 253 -2.24 13.41 45.66
N GLU A 254 -2.06 14.58 45.04
CA GLU A 254 -1.02 15.56 45.44
C GLU A 254 -1.00 16.71 44.43
N GLU A 255 -1.21 17.93 44.95
CA GLU A 255 -0.97 19.18 44.23
C GLU A 255 0.54 19.40 44.11
N VAL A 256 1.03 19.58 42.88
CA VAL A 256 2.37 20.12 42.62
C VAL A 256 2.23 21.33 41.72
N ASP A 257 2.29 22.50 42.36
CA ASP A 257 2.53 23.79 41.74
C ASP A 257 3.93 23.79 41.11
N ALA A 258 4.00 24.09 39.82
CA ALA A 258 5.24 24.47 39.16
C ALA A 258 4.97 25.64 38.21
N ASP A 259 5.20 26.84 38.75
CA ASP A 259 5.36 28.07 37.99
C ASP A 259 6.57 27.91 37.05
N ILE A 260 6.33 28.00 35.74
CA ILE A 260 7.39 28.18 34.74
C ILE A 260 7.07 29.48 33.99
N ASP A 261 7.67 30.55 34.49
CA ASP A 261 7.92 31.79 33.76
C ASP A 261 9.21 31.59 32.94
N GLU A 262 9.09 31.48 31.61
CA GLU A 262 10.19 31.75 30.69
C GLU A 262 9.67 32.52 29.48
N GLU A 263 9.70 33.86 29.60
CA GLU A 263 9.68 34.78 28.47
C GLU A 263 11.01 34.64 27.71
N LEU A 264 10.98 34.04 26.52
CA LEU A 264 12.10 34.11 25.57
C LEU A 264 11.79 35.12 24.48
N GLU A 265 12.60 36.17 24.49
CA GLU A 265 12.72 37.24 23.50
C GLU A 265 13.10 36.66 22.13
N TYR A 266 12.40 37.07 21.08
CA TYR A 266 12.87 36.92 19.70
C TYR A 266 13.10 38.32 19.13
N GLU A 267 14.37 38.61 18.85
CA GLU A 267 14.84 39.81 18.17
C GLU A 267 14.44 39.77 16.69
N ASP A 268 13.84 40.85 16.21
CA ASP A 268 13.57 41.13 14.81
C ASP A 268 14.89 41.26 14.02
N GLY A 269 15.18 40.27 13.19
CA GLY A 269 16.26 40.29 12.20
C GLY A 269 15.71 40.63 10.81
N ASP A 270 15.78 41.91 10.47
CA ASP A 270 15.46 42.48 9.16
C ASP A 270 16.69 42.32 8.24
N GLU A 271 16.67 41.37 7.29
CA GLU A 271 17.65 41.30 6.20
C GLU A 271 16.93 41.27 4.83
N THR A 272 16.86 42.47 4.25
CA THR A 272 16.66 42.72 2.84
C THR A 272 17.83 42.15 2.03
N GLY A 273 17.55 41.18 1.16
CA GLY A 273 18.53 40.60 0.24
C GLY A 273 17.91 40.34 -1.12
N ASP A 274 17.80 41.39 -1.92
CA ASP A 274 17.60 41.30 -3.37
C ASP A 274 18.74 40.46 -3.98
N SER A 275 18.41 39.37 -4.68
CA SER A 275 19.27 38.85 -5.73
C SER A 275 18.42 38.33 -6.88
N GLU A 276 18.82 38.82 -8.04
CA GLU A 276 18.14 38.79 -9.32
C GLU A 276 18.37 37.44 -10.02
N ASP A 277 17.36 37.04 -10.79
CA ASP A 277 17.46 36.43 -12.11
C ASP A 277 18.48 35.30 -12.33
N GLU A 278 18.04 34.04 -12.17
CA GLU A 278 18.64 32.90 -12.87
C GLU A 278 17.57 32.03 -13.55
N ASP A 279 17.53 32.15 -14.88
CA ASP A 279 17.27 31.12 -15.90
C ASP A 279 16.09 30.15 -15.73
N ASN A 280 14.90 30.63 -16.11
CA ASN A 280 13.65 29.88 -16.14
C ASN A 280 13.31 29.26 -17.52
N GLU A 281 14.28 28.69 -18.23
CA GLU A 281 14.05 28.03 -19.54
C GLU A 281 13.90 26.49 -19.48
N GLY A 282 13.91 25.91 -18.26
CA GLY A 282 13.81 24.44 -18.06
C GLY A 282 12.46 23.91 -17.59
N GLN A 283 11.55 24.76 -17.09
CA GLN A 283 10.31 24.33 -16.43
C GLN A 283 9.12 24.10 -17.37
N GLU A 284 9.09 24.74 -18.55
CA GLU A 284 7.96 24.60 -19.48
C GLU A 284 7.83 23.17 -20.05
N GLY A 285 8.95 22.46 -20.22
CA GLY A 285 8.94 21.06 -20.70
C GLY A 285 8.29 20.09 -19.71
N LEU A 286 8.55 20.25 -18.42
CA LEU A 286 7.97 19.42 -17.35
C LEU A 286 6.49 19.77 -17.09
N ALA A 287 6.14 21.05 -17.16
CA ALA A 287 4.75 21.50 -17.01
C ALA A 287 3.86 21.01 -18.15
N GLU A 288 4.33 21.06 -19.40
CA GLU A 288 3.61 20.56 -20.57
C GLU A 288 3.53 19.01 -20.58
N GLN A 289 4.57 18.31 -20.11
CA GLN A 289 4.53 16.85 -19.94
C GLN A 289 3.54 16.41 -18.85
N ARG A 290 3.43 17.16 -17.73
CA ARG A 290 2.40 16.95 -16.70
C ARG A 290 0.99 17.25 -17.23
N ARG A 291 0.83 18.28 -18.06
CA ARG A 291 -0.44 18.66 -18.67
C ARG A 291 -0.96 17.59 -19.63
N ARG A 292 -0.10 17.02 -20.46
CA ARG A 292 -0.45 15.93 -21.39
C ARG A 292 -0.80 14.61 -20.69
N LEU A 293 -0.23 14.35 -19.52
CA LEU A 293 -0.62 13.21 -18.68
C LEU A 293 -1.99 13.42 -18.01
N SER A 294 -2.42 14.67 -17.78
CA SER A 294 -3.75 14.98 -17.22
C SER A 294 -4.90 14.97 -18.23
N GLU A 295 -4.63 15.12 -19.52
CA GLU A 295 -5.69 15.29 -20.54
C GLU A 295 -6.25 13.98 -21.12
N VAL A 296 -5.67 12.81 -20.79
CA VAL A 296 -6.11 11.50 -21.32
C VAL A 296 -6.85 10.64 -20.28
N ALA A 297 -6.77 10.99 -19.00
CA ALA A 297 -7.47 10.24 -17.95
C ALA A 297 -8.84 10.87 -17.67
N HIS A 298 -9.91 10.10 -17.85
CA HIS A 298 -11.20 10.45 -17.26
C HIS A 298 -10.97 10.69 -15.76
N PRO A 299 -11.47 11.78 -15.17
CA PRO A 299 -11.15 12.12 -13.78
C PRO A 299 -11.76 11.07 -12.86
N VAL A 300 -10.93 10.13 -12.42
CA VAL A 300 -11.28 9.18 -11.37
C VAL A 300 -11.41 9.98 -10.08
N GLY A 301 -12.62 10.04 -9.55
CA GLY A 301 -12.93 10.80 -8.34
C GLY A 301 -12.84 9.93 -7.09
N ALA A 302 -12.54 10.57 -5.96
CA ALA A 302 -12.87 9.98 -4.67
C ALA A 302 -14.38 9.65 -4.62
N GLY A 303 -14.74 8.52 -4.05
CA GLY A 303 -16.12 8.03 -4.03
C GLY A 303 -16.45 6.99 -5.10
N SER A 304 -15.60 6.81 -6.12
CA SER A 304 -15.86 5.86 -7.20
C SER A 304 -15.90 4.42 -6.67
N PRO A 305 -16.98 3.64 -6.97
CA PRO A 305 -17.08 2.26 -6.52
C PRO A 305 -16.01 1.39 -7.19
N ILE A 306 -15.42 0.47 -6.42
CA ILE A 306 -14.56 -0.56 -6.97
C ILE A 306 -15.42 -1.73 -7.39
N VAL A 307 -15.26 -2.13 -8.65
CA VAL A 307 -16.03 -3.20 -9.27
C VAL A 307 -15.10 -4.20 -9.92
N ALA A 308 -15.57 -5.44 -10.06
CA ALA A 308 -14.90 -6.47 -10.82
C ALA A 308 -15.57 -6.64 -12.19
N PHE A 309 -14.76 -6.62 -13.25
CA PHE A 309 -15.18 -6.84 -14.65
C PHE A 309 -14.11 -7.62 -15.40
N GLU A 310 -14.41 -8.12 -16.58
CA GLU A 310 -13.45 -8.85 -17.41
C GLU A 310 -12.19 -8.03 -17.67
N CYS A 311 -10.99 -8.61 -17.49
CA CYS A 311 -9.69 -7.94 -17.64
C CYS A 311 -9.32 -7.53 -19.08
N SER A 312 -10.24 -6.91 -19.82
CA SER A 312 -10.12 -6.63 -21.25
C SER A 312 -10.25 -5.14 -21.62
N GLY A 313 -10.20 -4.21 -20.66
CA GLY A 313 -10.44 -2.78 -20.94
C GLY A 313 -9.62 -1.76 -20.14
N ASP A 314 -9.71 -0.51 -20.63
CA ASP A 314 -9.07 0.72 -20.12
C ASP A 314 -9.45 1.10 -18.67
N ASN A 315 -10.45 0.42 -18.10
CA ASN A 315 -10.98 0.71 -16.77
C ASN A 315 -10.23 -0.02 -15.63
N THR A 316 -9.23 -0.83 -15.98
CA THR A 316 -8.44 -1.60 -15.01
C THR A 316 -7.55 -0.67 -14.20
N ILE A 317 -7.54 -0.83 -12.88
CA ILE A 317 -6.62 -0.06 -12.01
C ILE A 317 -5.32 -0.84 -11.87
N GLU A 318 -4.20 -0.19 -12.17
CA GLU A 318 -2.88 -0.60 -11.70
C GLU A 318 -2.70 -0.13 -10.26
N TRP A 319 -2.31 -1.05 -9.38
CA TRP A 319 -2.14 -0.76 -7.96
C TRP A 319 -0.66 -0.68 -7.61
N LEU A 320 -0.28 0.41 -6.95
CA LEU A 320 0.99 0.50 -6.23
C LEU A 320 0.77 -0.01 -4.81
N VAL A 321 1.71 -0.79 -4.27
CA VAL A 321 1.59 -1.36 -2.93
C VAL A 321 2.68 -0.84 -2.02
N ILE A 322 2.21 -0.09 -1.04
CA ILE A 322 3.05 0.69 -0.15
C ILE A 322 2.96 0.07 1.25
N PRO A 323 4.08 -0.37 1.83
CA PRO A 323 4.09 -0.91 3.18
C PRO A 323 3.87 0.21 4.18
N TYR A 324 3.23 -0.13 5.29
CA TYR A 324 3.25 0.73 6.47
C TYR A 324 4.59 0.62 7.18
N ILE A 325 5.12 1.77 7.59
CA ILE A 325 6.27 1.85 8.49
C ILE A 325 5.71 1.69 9.89
N PHE A 326 6.06 0.58 10.53
CA PHE A 326 5.84 0.40 11.96
C PHE A 326 7.04 1.03 12.64
N ASP A 327 6.82 2.15 13.34
CA ASP A 327 7.78 2.58 14.32
C ASP A 327 7.84 1.51 15.40
N ASN A 328 8.94 0.75 15.43
CA ASN A 328 9.34 -0.01 16.59
C ASN A 328 9.75 0.98 17.69
N GLN A 329 8.84 1.86 18.12
CA GLN A 329 8.98 2.50 19.42
C GLN A 329 8.80 1.38 20.43
N GLY A 330 9.92 0.97 21.02
CA GLY A 330 10.05 -0.26 21.75
C GLY A 330 9.06 -0.37 22.91
N ASP A 331 8.32 -1.47 22.89
CA ASP A 331 7.94 -2.15 24.13
C ASP A 331 9.20 -2.84 24.68
N ASP A 332 10.13 -2.03 25.21
CA ASP A 332 11.01 -2.47 26.30
C ASP A 332 10.24 -2.25 27.60
N ASP A 333 9.21 -3.07 27.85
CA ASP A 333 8.50 -3.21 29.13
C ASP A 333 8.51 -4.67 29.60
#